data_AF-A0A8T5VKZ3-F1
#
_entry.id   AF-A0A8T5VKZ3-F1
#
_cell.length_a   1.000
_cell.length_b   1.000
_cell.length_c   1.000
_cell.angle_alpha   90.00
_cell.angle_beta   90.00
_cell.angle_gamma   90.00
#
_symmetry.space_group_name_H-M   'P 1'
#
loop_
_entity.id
_entity.type
_entity.pdbx_description
1 polymer ?
#
loop_
_entity_poly.entity_id
_entity_poly.type
_entity_poly.pdbx_seq_one_letter_code
_entity_poly.pdbx_strand_id
1 'polypeptide(L)'
;MRPDLAKSYGQHSLPRYTSYPTAPHFSASVSESDYQAWLKSLGGQQSASIYVHVPFCQSMCWYCGCHTSVMKRQEPLATYATALRTEAYLIGETIGRRQPVSHVHFGGGTPTIMTPETFADLVASLRYSFAILPDAEIAVEIDPRILTEPMAEALGYCGVNRASLGVQSLDPVVQRAIGRLQSFEQTAVSVDLLHRAGIGRINFDLLYGLPQQTVVSCLDTLSKCLALHPDRFSVFGYAHVPFFKKHQRKIDGSTLPDSVERHLQSETIAQALVDAGYVRIGIDHFALPDDNLALARQEGRLRRNFQGYTDDSADTLLGLGASAIGQMQQGFVANAVSIKDYLARIAEERLATMKGYLLADDDRFRAEIIERLMCGMAVDLCETCRRYGKDPSLAVVDRSRLANLIADGVAVLDDGRLSVVDGAEFLVRSVASSFDAHLPGSRATHSRAV
;
A
#
# COMPACT_ATOMS: atom_id res chain seq x y z
N MET A 1 8.20 -14.78 20.26
CA MET A 1 7.34 -15.48 19.27
C MET A 1 6.15 -16.11 19.97
N ARG A 2 4.93 -16.01 19.40
CA ARG A 2 3.65 -16.48 19.99
C ARG A 2 2.91 -17.45 19.03
N PRO A 3 3.44 -18.65 18.79
CA PRO A 3 2.83 -19.61 17.86
C PRO A 3 1.45 -20.12 18.34
N ASP A 4 1.20 -20.09 19.65
CA ASP A 4 -0.10 -20.34 20.29
C ASP A 4 -1.19 -19.40 19.75
N LEU A 5 -0.87 -18.11 19.65
CA LEU A 5 -1.76 -17.09 19.12
C LEU A 5 -1.92 -17.21 17.59
N ALA A 6 -0.84 -17.52 16.87
CA ALA A 6 -0.90 -17.74 15.42
C ALA A 6 -1.82 -18.93 15.06
N LYS A 7 -1.79 -20.00 15.85
CA LYS A 7 -2.71 -21.14 15.69
C LYS A 7 -4.17 -20.75 15.92
N SER A 8 -4.43 -19.93 16.94
CA SER A 8 -5.79 -19.58 17.37
C SER A 8 -6.44 -18.52 16.47
N TYR A 9 -5.67 -17.50 16.07
CA TYR A 9 -6.19 -16.33 15.36
C TYR A 9 -5.77 -16.24 13.89
N GLY A 10 -4.76 -17.02 13.46
CA GLY A 10 -4.15 -16.88 12.12
C GLY A 10 -5.06 -17.22 10.94
N GLN A 11 -6.17 -17.91 11.19
CA GLN A 11 -7.15 -18.25 10.17
C GLN A 11 -8.21 -17.16 9.94
N HIS A 12 -8.25 -16.12 10.78
CA HIS A 12 -9.24 -15.06 10.63
C HIS A 12 -9.01 -14.25 9.36
N SER A 13 -10.08 -14.03 8.60
CA SER A 13 -10.11 -13.19 7.41
C SER A 13 -10.56 -11.78 7.79
N LEU A 14 -9.61 -10.85 7.89
CA LEU A 14 -9.87 -9.47 8.33
C LEU A 14 -9.45 -8.44 7.28
N PRO A 15 -10.06 -7.25 7.28
CA PRO A 15 -9.58 -6.16 6.45
C PRO A 15 -8.12 -5.83 6.72
N ARG A 16 -7.41 -5.40 5.68
CA ARG A 16 -6.03 -4.89 5.80
C ARG A 16 -5.96 -3.50 6.44
N TYR A 17 -7.11 -2.83 6.58
CA TYR A 17 -7.23 -1.44 7.08
C TYR A 17 -6.27 -0.47 6.39
N THR A 18 -6.18 -0.55 5.05
CA THR A 18 -5.55 0.48 4.18
C THR A 18 -6.35 1.76 4.10
N SER A 19 -7.61 1.68 4.53
CA SER A 19 -8.54 2.78 4.73
C SER A 19 -9.64 2.30 5.66
N TYR A 20 -10.32 3.25 6.28
CA TYR A 20 -11.58 3.02 6.96
C TYR A 20 -12.59 4.12 6.57
N PRO A 21 -13.79 3.76 6.09
CA PRO A 21 -14.25 2.42 5.76
C PRO A 21 -13.47 1.80 4.59
N THR A 22 -13.54 0.48 4.48
CA THR A 22 -12.75 -0.26 3.48
C THR A 22 -13.36 -0.14 2.08
N ALA A 23 -12.54 -0.28 1.04
CA ALA A 23 -12.95 -0.13 -0.37
C ALA A 23 -14.19 -0.95 -0.83
N PRO A 24 -14.49 -2.14 -0.27
CA PRO A 24 -15.76 -2.84 -0.56
C PRO A 24 -17.04 -2.05 -0.24
N HIS A 25 -16.98 -1.04 0.63
CA HIS A 25 -18.13 -0.18 0.94
C HIS A 25 -18.34 0.94 -0.08
N PHE A 26 -17.42 1.13 -1.01
CA PHE A 26 -17.53 2.20 -2.01
C PHE A 26 -18.65 1.87 -3.00
N SER A 27 -19.49 2.86 -3.29
CA SER A 27 -20.68 2.72 -4.13
C SER A 27 -20.86 3.92 -5.05
N ALA A 28 -21.82 3.84 -5.97
CA ALA A 28 -22.18 4.94 -6.87
C ALA A 28 -22.87 6.13 -6.16
N SER A 29 -22.98 6.10 -4.82
CA SER A 29 -23.51 7.21 -4.02
C SER A 29 -22.63 8.46 -4.07
N VAL A 30 -21.33 8.30 -4.32
CA VAL A 30 -20.43 9.40 -4.66
C VAL A 30 -20.26 9.42 -6.17
N SER A 31 -20.77 10.48 -6.78
CA SER A 31 -20.82 10.69 -8.22
C SER A 31 -19.62 11.50 -8.73
N GLU A 32 -19.50 11.58 -10.06
CA GLU A 32 -18.57 12.51 -10.73
C GLU A 32 -18.80 13.97 -10.29
N SER A 33 -20.06 14.41 -10.16
CA SER A 33 -20.38 15.78 -9.74
C SER A 33 -19.99 16.06 -8.29
N ASP A 34 -20.10 15.06 -7.41
CA ASP A 34 -19.63 15.19 -6.02
C ASP A 34 -18.11 15.39 -6.00
N TYR A 35 -17.37 14.57 -6.77
CA TYR A 35 -15.92 14.72 -6.84
C TYR A 35 -15.49 16.07 -7.43
N GLN A 36 -16.17 16.55 -8.48
CA GLN A 36 -15.94 17.90 -9.01
C GLN A 36 -16.14 18.98 -7.94
N ALA A 37 -17.20 18.87 -7.14
CA ALA A 37 -17.44 19.81 -6.03
C ALA A 37 -16.34 19.72 -4.97
N TRP A 38 -15.86 18.52 -4.64
CA TRP A 38 -14.77 18.32 -3.68
C TRP A 38 -13.45 18.89 -4.20
N LEU A 39 -13.11 18.68 -5.48
CA LEU A 39 -11.93 19.28 -6.12
C LEU A 39 -11.97 20.81 -6.09
N LYS A 40 -13.11 21.42 -6.41
CA LYS A 40 -13.30 22.88 -6.33
C LYS A 40 -13.19 23.42 -4.91
N SER A 41 -13.46 22.60 -3.90
CA SER A 41 -13.36 22.97 -2.48
C SER A 41 -11.94 22.89 -1.93
N LEU A 42 -10.99 22.26 -2.64
CA LEU A 42 -9.61 22.13 -2.18
C LEU A 42 -8.99 23.50 -1.96
N GLY A 43 -8.51 23.76 -0.75
CA GLY A 43 -7.77 24.97 -0.39
C GLY A 43 -6.34 24.93 -0.95
N GLY A 44 -5.77 26.10 -1.26
CA GLY A 44 -4.41 26.21 -1.82
C GLY A 44 -3.28 26.20 -0.79
N GLN A 45 -3.57 26.04 0.50
CA GLN A 45 -2.58 26.15 1.59
C GLN A 45 -2.02 24.80 2.03
N GLN A 46 -2.81 23.73 1.99
CA GLN A 46 -2.35 22.38 2.34
C GLN A 46 -1.90 21.66 1.09
N SER A 47 -0.77 20.95 1.15
CA SER A 47 -0.33 20.10 0.04
C SER A 47 -1.22 18.86 -0.10
N ALA A 48 -1.41 18.43 -1.35
CA ALA A 48 -1.97 17.14 -1.68
C ALA A 48 -0.85 16.12 -1.97
N SER A 49 -1.28 14.88 -2.14
CA SER A 49 -0.47 13.78 -2.66
C SER A 49 -1.10 13.23 -3.93
N ILE A 50 -0.29 12.63 -4.79
CA ILE A 50 -0.73 12.05 -6.05
C ILE A 50 -0.35 10.57 -6.09
N TYR A 51 -1.32 9.71 -6.41
CA TYR A 51 -1.07 8.32 -6.78
C TYR A 51 -1.39 8.12 -8.25
N VAL A 52 -0.42 7.61 -9.01
CA VAL A 52 -0.58 7.29 -10.42
C VAL A 52 -0.57 5.78 -10.60
N HIS A 53 -1.70 5.22 -11.03
CA HIS A 53 -1.85 3.80 -11.24
C HIS A 53 -1.55 3.39 -12.69
N VAL A 54 -0.53 2.55 -12.86
CA VAL A 54 -0.13 1.95 -14.14
C VAL A 54 -0.44 0.45 -14.13
N PRO A 55 -1.61 0.01 -14.65
CA PRO A 55 -2.15 -1.35 -14.45
C PRO A 55 -1.57 -2.38 -15.42
N PHE A 56 -0.29 -2.27 -15.77
CA PHE A 56 0.34 -3.13 -16.78
C PHE A 56 1.60 -3.80 -16.26
N CYS A 57 1.79 -5.07 -16.62
CA CYS A 57 3.03 -5.83 -16.38
C CYS A 57 3.46 -6.55 -17.66
N GLN A 58 4.76 -6.82 -17.81
CA GLN A 58 5.28 -7.60 -18.94
C GLN A 58 4.86 -9.09 -18.87
N SER A 59 4.69 -9.61 -17.65
CA SER A 59 4.27 -10.99 -17.38
C SER A 59 3.38 -11.07 -16.14
N MET A 60 2.55 -12.12 -16.05
CA MET A 60 1.67 -12.35 -14.90
C MET A 60 2.34 -13.22 -13.85
N CYS A 61 2.70 -12.63 -12.71
CA CYS A 61 3.12 -13.39 -11.53
C CYS A 61 1.90 -14.05 -10.87
N TRP A 62 1.97 -15.35 -10.59
CA TRP A 62 0.81 -16.11 -10.14
C TRP A 62 0.34 -15.72 -8.74
N TYR A 63 1.22 -15.16 -7.90
CA TYR A 63 0.85 -14.67 -6.57
C TYR A 63 0.10 -13.32 -6.62
N CYS A 64 0.23 -12.54 -7.70
CA CYS A 64 -0.09 -11.11 -7.69
C CYS A 64 -1.54 -10.81 -7.28
N GLY A 65 -1.71 -9.96 -6.26
CA GLY A 65 -3.03 -9.47 -5.82
C GLY A 65 -3.45 -8.14 -6.45
N CYS A 66 -2.53 -7.45 -7.14
CA CYS A 66 -2.74 -6.10 -7.67
C CYS A 66 -3.79 -6.06 -8.79
N HIS A 67 -4.29 -4.88 -9.10
CA HIS A 67 -5.07 -4.64 -10.31
C HIS A 67 -4.13 -4.41 -11.48
N THR A 68 -3.87 -5.45 -12.26
CA THR A 68 -2.92 -5.40 -13.37
C THR A 68 -3.33 -6.33 -14.51
N SER A 69 -2.84 -6.04 -15.71
CA SER A 69 -3.02 -6.83 -16.92
C SER A 69 -1.67 -7.01 -17.63
N VAL A 70 -1.50 -8.13 -18.34
CA VAL A 70 -0.30 -8.35 -19.15
C VAL A 70 -0.38 -7.50 -20.42
N MET A 71 0.64 -6.68 -20.67
CA MET A 71 0.76 -5.89 -21.89
C MET A 71 2.13 -6.10 -22.51
N LYS A 72 2.14 -6.46 -23.80
CA LYS A 72 3.38 -6.69 -24.58
C LYS A 72 3.61 -5.64 -25.67
N ARG A 73 2.58 -4.88 -26.03
CA ARG A 73 2.62 -3.88 -27.10
C ARG A 73 2.78 -2.49 -26.50
N GLN A 74 3.54 -1.64 -27.18
CA GLN A 74 3.79 -0.27 -26.74
C GLN A 74 2.63 0.68 -27.06
N GLU A 75 1.88 0.47 -28.16
CA GLU A 75 0.82 1.43 -28.53
C GLU A 75 -0.27 1.57 -27.44
N PRO A 76 -0.80 0.48 -26.84
CA PRO A 76 -1.77 0.61 -25.75
C PRO A 76 -1.22 1.30 -24.49
N LEU A 77 0.09 1.16 -24.22
CA LEU A 77 0.74 1.85 -23.11
C LEU A 77 0.80 3.36 -23.36
N ALA A 78 1.16 3.77 -24.58
CA ALA A 78 1.17 5.17 -24.99
C ALA A 78 -0.24 5.79 -24.97
N THR A 79 -1.26 5.05 -25.41
CA THR A 79 -2.67 5.49 -25.30
C THR A 79 -3.08 5.71 -23.84
N TYR A 80 -2.73 4.78 -22.95
CA TYR A 80 -3.05 4.90 -21.54
C TYR A 80 -2.29 6.04 -20.86
N ALA A 81 -1.00 6.22 -21.17
CA ALA A 81 -0.21 7.35 -20.67
C ALA A 81 -0.80 8.69 -21.14
N THR A 82 -1.28 8.77 -22.39
CA THR A 82 -1.99 9.96 -22.87
C THR A 82 -3.26 10.22 -22.06
N ALA A 83 -4.05 9.19 -21.75
CA ALA A 83 -5.22 9.35 -20.89
C ALA A 83 -4.86 9.80 -19.46
N LEU A 84 -3.76 9.31 -18.87
CA LEU A 84 -3.27 9.81 -17.57
C LEU A 84 -2.94 11.31 -17.63
N ARG A 85 -2.29 11.77 -18.70
CA ARG A 85 -2.00 13.20 -18.90
C ARG A 85 -3.28 14.04 -19.02
N THR A 86 -4.26 13.57 -19.79
CA THR A 86 -5.56 14.22 -19.91
C THR A 86 -6.29 14.26 -18.56
N GLU A 87 -6.29 13.16 -17.81
CA GLU A 87 -6.91 13.14 -16.47
C GLU A 87 -6.24 14.14 -15.52
N ALA A 88 -4.89 14.20 -15.51
CA ALA A 88 -4.15 15.17 -14.71
C ALA A 88 -4.57 16.61 -15.03
N TYR A 89 -4.70 16.92 -16.32
CA TYR A 89 -5.17 18.22 -16.79
C TYR A 89 -6.61 18.50 -16.33
N LEU A 90 -7.55 17.55 -16.53
CA LEU A 90 -8.96 17.72 -16.12
C LEU A 90 -9.10 17.95 -14.62
N ILE A 91 -8.33 17.24 -13.79
CA ILE A 91 -8.32 17.43 -12.34
C ILE A 91 -7.76 18.83 -12.01
N GLY A 92 -6.61 19.21 -12.58
CA GLY A 92 -6.01 20.52 -12.36
C GLY A 92 -6.94 21.68 -12.74
N GLU A 93 -7.57 21.61 -13.91
CA GLU A 93 -8.55 22.58 -14.38
C GLU A 93 -9.79 22.65 -13.48
N THR A 94 -10.28 21.50 -13.00
CA THR A 94 -11.44 21.45 -12.09
C THR A 94 -11.13 22.12 -10.75
N ILE A 95 -9.90 21.97 -10.24
CA ILE A 95 -9.43 22.65 -9.02
C ILE A 95 -9.32 24.17 -9.27
N GLY A 96 -9.01 24.59 -10.51
CA GLY A 96 -8.89 25.99 -10.91
C GLY A 96 -7.60 26.68 -10.45
N ARG A 97 -6.62 25.89 -9.97
CA ARG A 97 -5.28 26.34 -9.58
C ARG A 97 -4.30 25.16 -9.58
N ARG A 98 -3.00 25.48 -9.63
CA ARG A 98 -1.93 24.48 -9.43
C ARG A 98 -1.83 24.13 -7.95
N GLN A 99 -2.54 23.09 -7.54
CA GLN A 99 -2.52 22.55 -6.18
C GLN A 99 -1.08 22.18 -5.76
N PRO A 100 -0.58 22.64 -4.60
CA PRO A 100 0.71 22.17 -4.07
C PRO A 100 0.69 20.66 -3.84
N VAL A 101 1.74 19.96 -4.28
CA VAL A 101 1.88 18.50 -4.15
C VAL A 101 3.20 18.15 -3.47
N SER A 102 3.11 17.41 -2.37
CA SER A 102 4.25 16.99 -1.55
C SER A 102 4.70 15.55 -1.81
N HIS A 103 3.81 14.70 -2.36
CA HIS A 103 4.13 13.32 -2.68
C HIS A 103 3.55 12.93 -4.05
N VAL A 104 4.33 12.17 -4.82
CA VAL A 104 3.88 11.51 -6.05
C VAL A 104 4.34 10.06 -6.01
N HIS A 105 3.41 9.11 -6.08
CA HIS A 105 3.72 7.69 -6.10
C HIS A 105 3.21 7.05 -7.39
N PHE A 106 4.13 6.52 -8.19
CA PHE A 106 3.83 5.70 -9.35
C PHE A 106 3.79 4.23 -8.94
N GLY A 107 2.64 3.58 -9.07
CA GLY A 107 2.49 2.17 -8.68
C GLY A 107 1.52 1.39 -9.54
N GLY A 108 1.17 0.19 -9.08
CA GLY A 108 0.08 -0.63 -9.63
C GLY A 108 0.55 -1.97 -10.18
N GLY A 109 0.78 -2.03 -11.49
CA GLY A 109 1.47 -3.13 -12.16
C GLY A 109 2.97 -2.87 -12.16
N THR A 110 3.44 -2.20 -13.20
CA THR A 110 4.85 -1.88 -13.39
C THR A 110 4.97 -0.53 -14.11
N PRO A 111 5.06 0.60 -13.39
CA PRO A 111 5.25 1.93 -13.98
C PRO A 111 6.38 1.99 -15.01
N THR A 112 7.49 1.30 -14.74
CA THR A 112 8.68 1.23 -15.62
C THR A 112 8.49 0.37 -16.86
N ILE A 113 7.27 -0.09 -17.17
CA ILE A 113 6.93 -0.70 -18.47
C ILE A 113 6.80 0.35 -19.60
N MET A 114 6.57 1.61 -19.24
CA MET A 114 6.54 2.72 -20.18
C MET A 114 7.92 2.95 -20.80
N THR A 115 7.96 3.62 -21.95
CA THR A 115 9.24 4.12 -22.48
C THR A 115 9.75 5.28 -21.63
N PRO A 116 11.07 5.54 -21.62
CA PRO A 116 11.65 6.69 -20.91
C PRO A 116 10.97 8.02 -21.26
N GLU A 117 10.69 8.25 -22.55
CA GLU A 117 10.07 9.48 -23.06
C GLU A 117 8.62 9.59 -22.57
N THR A 118 7.87 8.48 -22.59
CA THR A 118 6.48 8.45 -22.12
C THR A 118 6.39 8.77 -20.64
N PHE A 119 7.32 8.27 -19.83
CA PHE A 119 7.39 8.58 -18.40
C PHE A 119 7.73 10.06 -18.16
N ALA A 120 8.72 10.59 -18.88
CA ALA A 120 9.11 12.00 -18.77
C ALA A 120 7.96 12.94 -19.16
N ASP A 121 7.25 12.64 -20.25
CA ASP A 121 6.06 13.36 -20.69
C ASP A 121 4.96 13.37 -19.61
N LEU A 122 4.75 12.23 -18.94
CA LEU A 122 3.75 12.12 -17.88
C LEU A 122 4.13 12.99 -16.67
N VAL A 123 5.39 12.93 -16.22
CA VAL A 123 5.88 13.76 -15.12
C VAL A 123 5.79 15.25 -15.47
N ALA A 124 6.17 15.64 -16.69
CA ALA A 124 6.02 17.01 -17.17
C ALA A 124 4.56 17.47 -17.12
N SER A 125 3.61 16.61 -17.48
CA SER A 125 2.17 16.92 -17.44
C SER A 125 1.64 17.06 -16.02
N LEU A 126 2.13 16.25 -15.08
CA LEU A 126 1.83 16.41 -13.65
C LEU A 126 2.37 17.75 -13.14
N ARG A 127 3.62 18.10 -13.48
CA ARG A 127 4.22 19.40 -13.12
C ARG A 127 3.51 20.58 -13.76
N TYR A 128 2.92 20.41 -14.93
CA TYR A 128 2.09 21.45 -15.55
C TYR A 128 0.79 21.64 -14.76
N SER A 129 0.07 20.54 -14.50
CA SER A 129 -1.26 20.57 -13.88
C SER A 129 -1.23 20.90 -12.37
N PHE A 130 -0.13 20.56 -11.69
CA PHE A 130 0.04 20.72 -10.24
C PHE A 130 1.33 21.45 -9.90
N ALA A 131 1.40 22.03 -8.70
CA ALA A 131 2.62 22.61 -8.16
C ALA A 131 3.38 21.56 -7.34
N ILE A 132 4.07 20.65 -8.02
CA ILE A 132 4.95 19.66 -7.35
C ILE A 132 6.08 20.41 -6.66
N LEU A 133 6.15 20.29 -5.34
CA LEU A 133 7.08 21.03 -4.50
C LEU A 133 8.53 20.59 -4.75
N PRO A 134 9.53 21.48 -4.56
CA PRO A 134 10.94 21.14 -4.79
C PRO A 134 11.46 19.99 -3.93
N ASP A 135 10.92 19.85 -2.72
CA ASP A 135 11.25 18.83 -1.73
C ASP A 135 10.26 17.65 -1.73
N ALA A 136 9.39 17.55 -2.74
CA ALA A 136 8.41 16.47 -2.83
C ALA A 136 9.07 15.08 -2.91
N GLU A 137 8.52 14.10 -2.23
CA GLU A 137 8.86 12.69 -2.47
C GLU A 137 8.23 12.25 -3.80
N ILE A 138 9.07 11.76 -4.72
CA ILE A 138 8.62 11.18 -5.98
C ILE A 138 9.10 9.72 -6.00
N ALA A 139 8.16 8.81 -5.76
CA ALA A 139 8.40 7.39 -5.59
C ALA A 139 7.89 6.57 -6.78
N VAL A 140 8.59 5.48 -7.11
CA VAL A 140 8.20 4.57 -8.20
C VAL A 140 8.37 3.10 -7.82
N GLU A 141 7.38 2.27 -8.18
CA GLU A 141 7.48 0.80 -8.12
C GLU A 141 8.17 0.26 -9.39
N ILE A 142 9.10 -0.68 -9.21
CA ILE A 142 9.96 -1.21 -10.27
C ILE A 142 9.95 -2.75 -10.27
N ASP A 143 9.78 -3.32 -11.46
CA ASP A 143 10.10 -4.72 -11.72
C ASP A 143 11.57 -4.81 -12.20
N PRO A 144 12.51 -5.31 -11.37
CA PRO A 144 13.94 -5.31 -11.70
C PRO A 144 14.29 -6.22 -12.90
N ARG A 145 13.36 -7.09 -13.32
CA ARG A 145 13.57 -7.94 -14.51
C ARG A 145 13.59 -7.16 -15.82
N ILE A 146 13.05 -5.94 -15.82
CA ILE A 146 12.86 -5.13 -17.04
C ILE A 146 13.43 -3.73 -16.94
N LEU A 147 14.05 -3.35 -15.83
CA LEU A 147 14.65 -2.02 -15.69
C LEU A 147 15.84 -1.90 -16.65
N THR A 148 15.82 -0.87 -17.49
CA THR A 148 16.90 -0.54 -18.41
C THR A 148 17.62 0.71 -17.95
N GLU A 149 18.88 0.87 -18.38
CA GLU A 149 19.68 2.06 -18.09
C GLU A 149 18.99 3.36 -18.59
N PRO A 150 18.46 3.46 -19.83
CA PRO A 150 17.75 4.67 -20.26
C PRO A 150 16.50 4.98 -19.41
N MET A 151 15.81 3.95 -18.91
CA MET A 151 14.67 4.17 -18.03
C MET A 151 15.13 4.70 -16.66
N ALA A 152 16.20 4.16 -16.08
CA ALA A 152 16.77 4.67 -14.83
C ALA A 152 17.23 6.13 -14.96
N GLU A 153 17.91 6.47 -16.04
CA GLU A 153 18.31 7.86 -16.35
C GLU A 153 17.08 8.79 -16.44
N ALA A 154 16.01 8.36 -17.10
CA ALA A 154 14.78 9.15 -17.18
C ALA A 154 14.09 9.31 -15.83
N LEU A 155 14.11 8.29 -14.95
CA LEU A 155 13.60 8.42 -13.58
C LEU A 155 14.37 9.52 -12.82
N GLY A 156 15.71 9.49 -12.87
CA GLY A 156 16.58 10.49 -12.25
C GLY A 156 16.33 11.89 -12.81
N TYR A 157 16.26 12.02 -14.14
CA TYR A 157 15.95 13.29 -14.82
C TYR A 157 14.59 13.88 -14.40
N CYS A 158 13.60 13.02 -14.14
CA CYS A 158 12.27 13.45 -13.71
C CYS A 158 12.20 13.87 -12.23
N GLY A 159 13.27 13.66 -11.47
CA GLY A 159 13.35 13.94 -10.03
C GLY A 159 12.77 12.84 -9.15
N VAL A 160 12.66 11.60 -9.66
CA VAL A 160 12.39 10.44 -8.80
C VAL A 160 13.50 10.36 -7.77
N ASN A 161 13.14 10.23 -6.49
CA ASN A 161 14.09 10.21 -5.38
C ASN A 161 13.89 8.99 -4.46
N ARG A 162 12.89 8.15 -4.75
CA ARG A 162 12.65 6.88 -4.05
C ARG A 162 12.17 5.78 -5.01
N ALA A 163 12.63 4.55 -4.81
CA ALA A 163 12.21 3.40 -5.60
C ALA A 163 11.83 2.21 -4.73
N SER A 164 10.85 1.42 -5.16
CA SER A 164 10.49 0.13 -4.56
C SER A 164 10.68 -0.99 -5.57
N LEU A 165 11.56 -1.95 -5.28
CA LEU A 165 11.84 -3.08 -6.18
C LEU A 165 11.10 -4.32 -5.71
N GLY A 166 10.33 -4.91 -6.62
CA GLY A 166 9.65 -6.17 -6.39
C GLY A 166 10.60 -7.37 -6.40
N VAL A 167 11.18 -7.76 -5.27
CA VAL A 167 12.09 -8.92 -5.16
C VAL A 167 11.34 -10.22 -4.87
N GLN A 168 10.41 -10.17 -3.92
CA GLN A 168 9.51 -11.24 -3.50
C GLN A 168 10.21 -12.42 -2.83
N SER A 169 11.04 -13.15 -3.59
CA SER A 169 11.86 -14.27 -3.18
C SER A 169 12.99 -14.47 -4.19
N LEU A 170 14.20 -14.81 -3.73
CA LEU A 170 15.33 -15.18 -4.56
C LEU A 170 15.54 -16.70 -4.63
N ASP A 171 14.66 -17.49 -4.01
CA ASP A 171 14.68 -18.95 -4.08
C ASP A 171 14.15 -19.44 -5.45
N PRO A 172 14.97 -20.12 -6.27
CA PRO A 172 14.55 -20.60 -7.59
C PRO A 172 13.35 -21.56 -7.57
N VAL A 173 13.18 -22.33 -6.49
CA VAL A 173 12.05 -23.26 -6.32
C VAL A 173 10.76 -22.47 -6.14
N VAL A 174 10.76 -21.50 -5.22
CA VAL A 174 9.62 -20.61 -4.97
C VAL A 174 9.30 -19.78 -6.22
N GLN A 175 10.32 -19.23 -6.89
CA GLN A 175 10.15 -18.43 -8.11
C GLN A 175 9.47 -19.18 -9.24
N ARG A 176 9.82 -20.46 -9.46
CA ARG A 176 9.13 -21.33 -10.43
C ARG A 176 7.69 -21.57 -10.03
N ALA A 177 7.43 -21.83 -8.74
CA ALA A 177 6.09 -22.09 -8.22
C ALA A 177 5.15 -20.87 -8.30
N ILE A 178 5.69 -19.66 -8.45
CA ILE A 178 4.90 -18.42 -8.55
C ILE A 178 4.98 -17.74 -9.93
N GLY A 179 5.70 -18.34 -10.89
CA GLY A 179 5.85 -17.80 -12.25
C GLY A 179 6.64 -16.48 -12.32
N ARG A 180 7.65 -16.28 -11.46
CA ARG A 180 8.47 -15.05 -11.43
C ARG A 180 9.96 -15.40 -11.32
N LEU A 181 10.58 -15.72 -12.45
CA LEU A 181 12.03 -15.91 -12.50
C LEU A 181 12.75 -14.55 -12.48
N GLN A 182 13.66 -14.38 -11.54
CA GLN A 182 14.45 -13.18 -11.30
C GLN A 182 15.76 -13.56 -10.60
N SER A 183 16.90 -13.27 -11.18
CA SER A 183 18.18 -13.54 -10.52
C SER A 183 18.54 -12.46 -9.49
N PHE A 184 19.47 -12.78 -8.59
CA PHE A 184 20.05 -11.79 -7.68
C PHE A 184 20.75 -10.68 -8.48
N GLU A 185 21.49 -11.05 -9.52
CA GLU A 185 22.26 -10.14 -10.37
C GLU A 185 21.36 -9.12 -11.08
N GLN A 186 20.17 -9.51 -11.55
CA GLN A 186 19.21 -8.56 -12.12
C GLN A 186 18.78 -7.50 -11.10
N THR A 187 18.60 -7.91 -9.85
CA THR A 187 18.25 -7.00 -8.75
C THR A 187 19.43 -6.08 -8.43
N ALA A 188 20.65 -6.63 -8.33
CA ALA A 188 21.87 -5.86 -8.07
C ALA A 188 22.16 -4.83 -9.16
N VAL A 189 22.00 -5.21 -10.44
CA VAL A 189 22.12 -4.29 -11.58
C VAL A 189 21.08 -3.18 -11.49
N SER A 190 19.83 -3.50 -11.13
CA SER A 190 18.80 -2.49 -10.98
C SER A 190 19.14 -1.46 -9.89
N VAL A 191 19.68 -1.92 -8.75
CA VAL A 191 20.14 -1.03 -7.66
C VAL A 191 21.27 -0.11 -8.14
N ASP A 192 22.28 -0.66 -8.82
CA ASP A 192 23.40 0.12 -9.36
C ASP A 192 22.92 1.18 -10.39
N LEU A 193 22.01 0.82 -11.29
CA LEU A 193 21.42 1.78 -12.23
C LEU A 193 20.68 2.91 -11.52
N LEU A 194 19.90 2.61 -10.47
CA LEU A 194 19.18 3.62 -9.69
C LEU A 194 20.13 4.55 -8.95
N HIS A 195 21.18 4.02 -8.33
CA HIS A 195 22.21 4.83 -7.67
C HIS A 195 22.92 5.76 -8.64
N ARG A 196 23.29 5.29 -9.84
CA ARG A 196 23.90 6.13 -10.89
C ARG A 196 22.97 7.23 -11.37
N ALA A 197 21.65 6.98 -11.36
CA ALA A 197 20.63 7.98 -11.67
C ALA A 197 20.31 8.93 -10.49
N GLY A 198 21.01 8.82 -9.35
CA GLY A 198 20.81 9.65 -8.17
C GLY A 198 19.64 9.21 -7.26
N ILE A 199 19.07 8.03 -7.49
CA ILE A 199 17.96 7.48 -6.71
C ILE A 199 18.53 6.59 -5.62
N GLY A 200 18.79 7.19 -4.46
CA GLY A 200 19.41 6.50 -3.31
C GLY A 200 18.44 5.76 -2.41
N ARG A 201 17.20 6.27 -2.23
CA ARG A 201 16.24 5.67 -1.28
C ARG A 201 15.55 4.46 -1.88
N ILE A 202 15.97 3.26 -1.49
CA ILE A 202 15.52 2.00 -2.08
C ILE A 202 14.76 1.16 -1.05
N ASN A 203 13.57 0.72 -1.44
CA ASN A 203 12.79 -0.30 -0.73
C ASN A 203 12.84 -1.63 -1.49
N PHE A 204 12.92 -2.74 -0.76
CA PHE A 204 12.65 -4.07 -1.33
C PHE A 204 11.33 -4.65 -0.82
N ASP A 205 10.48 -5.07 -1.77
CA ASP A 205 9.27 -5.82 -1.46
C ASP A 205 9.60 -7.31 -1.43
N LEU A 206 9.41 -7.94 -0.27
CA LEU A 206 9.55 -9.38 -0.02
C LEU A 206 8.19 -10.00 0.30
N LEU A 207 8.07 -11.30 0.06
CA LEU A 207 6.88 -12.08 0.41
C LEU A 207 7.26 -13.25 1.31
N TYR A 208 6.43 -13.50 2.31
CA TYR A 208 6.38 -14.78 3.02
C TYR A 208 5.05 -15.49 2.74
N GLY A 209 4.99 -16.78 3.05
CA GLY A 209 3.79 -17.58 2.85
C GLY A 209 3.58 -18.08 1.41
N LEU A 210 4.60 -17.99 0.55
CA LEU A 210 4.57 -18.49 -0.83
C LEU A 210 4.67 -20.03 -0.90
N PRO A 211 4.25 -20.67 -2.01
CA PRO A 211 4.38 -22.12 -2.17
C PRO A 211 5.83 -22.59 -2.04
N GLN A 212 6.05 -23.69 -1.31
CA GLN A 212 7.35 -24.32 -1.06
C GLN A 212 8.35 -23.44 -0.29
N GLN A 213 7.93 -22.27 0.20
CA GLN A 213 8.79 -21.37 0.95
C GLN A 213 9.03 -21.89 2.38
N THR A 214 10.26 -21.78 2.86
CA THR A 214 10.66 -22.22 4.21
C THR A 214 11.32 -21.06 4.95
N VAL A 215 11.48 -21.17 6.28
CA VAL A 215 12.25 -20.18 7.06
C VAL A 215 13.68 -20.04 6.52
N VAL A 216 14.32 -21.16 6.16
CA VAL A 216 15.68 -21.16 5.60
C VAL A 216 15.74 -20.39 4.27
N SER A 217 14.80 -20.63 3.35
CA SER A 217 14.81 -19.91 2.07
C SER A 217 14.41 -18.44 2.17
N CYS A 218 13.57 -18.09 3.16
CA CYS A 218 13.33 -16.69 3.53
C CYS A 218 14.63 -16.00 3.98
N LEU A 219 15.39 -16.62 4.87
CA LEU A 219 16.64 -16.05 5.38
C LEU A 219 17.74 -15.97 4.32
N ASP A 220 17.85 -16.96 3.43
CA ASP A 220 18.78 -16.90 2.28
C ASP A 220 18.44 -15.74 1.34
N THR A 221 17.14 -15.54 1.04
CA THR A 221 16.68 -14.38 0.26
C THR A 221 17.04 -13.07 0.97
N LEU A 222 16.73 -12.96 2.26
CA LEU A 222 16.99 -11.75 3.04
C LEU A 222 18.48 -11.42 3.09
N SER A 223 19.33 -12.41 3.34
CA SER A 223 20.79 -12.24 3.38
C SER A 223 21.34 -11.62 2.08
N LYS A 224 20.89 -12.12 0.93
CA LYS A 224 21.24 -11.55 -0.38
C LYS A 224 20.73 -10.12 -0.53
N CYS A 225 19.50 -9.85 -0.11
CA CYS A 225 18.95 -8.49 -0.15
C CYS A 225 19.71 -7.51 0.74
N LEU A 226 20.11 -7.91 1.95
CA LEU A 226 20.89 -7.08 2.86
C LEU A 226 22.25 -6.69 2.27
N ALA A 227 22.86 -7.57 1.46
CA ALA A 227 24.11 -7.28 0.76
C ALA A 227 23.98 -6.15 -0.29
N LEU A 228 22.76 -5.74 -0.66
CA LEU A 228 22.49 -4.60 -1.54
C LEU A 228 22.15 -3.31 -0.77
N HIS A 229 22.16 -3.35 0.57
CA HIS A 229 21.97 -2.20 1.46
C HIS A 229 20.74 -1.32 1.16
N PRO A 230 19.52 -1.86 1.01
CA PRO A 230 18.31 -1.03 0.84
C PRO A 230 17.98 -0.26 2.13
N ASP A 231 17.38 0.92 2.01
CA ASP A 231 16.92 1.72 3.15
C ASP A 231 15.69 1.12 3.84
N ARG A 232 14.86 0.40 3.07
CA ARG A 232 13.59 -0.17 3.55
C ARG A 232 13.35 -1.59 3.06
N PHE A 233 12.56 -2.31 3.84
CA PHE A 233 11.94 -3.57 3.47
C PHE A 233 10.44 -3.54 3.73
N SER A 234 9.66 -4.00 2.76
CA SER A 234 8.25 -4.33 2.92
C SER A 234 8.08 -5.84 2.80
N VAL A 235 7.77 -6.51 3.90
CA VAL A 235 7.71 -7.98 4.02
C VAL A 235 6.25 -8.42 4.14
N PHE A 236 5.58 -8.60 3.00
CA PHE A 236 4.15 -8.86 2.98
C PHE A 236 3.81 -10.35 3.11
N GLY A 237 2.74 -10.65 3.84
CA GLY A 237 2.14 -11.99 3.84
C GLY A 237 1.35 -12.25 2.56
N TYR A 238 1.65 -13.37 1.89
CA TYR A 238 0.95 -13.77 0.68
C TYR A 238 -0.55 -13.96 0.92
N ALA A 239 -1.37 -13.25 0.15
CA ALA A 239 -2.82 -13.38 0.13
C ALA A 239 -3.28 -14.33 -1.00
N HIS A 240 -3.61 -15.57 -0.64
CA HIS A 240 -4.19 -16.54 -1.57
C HIS A 240 -5.73 -16.41 -1.62
N VAL A 241 -6.24 -15.86 -2.72
CA VAL A 241 -7.65 -15.59 -3.02
C VAL A 241 -8.01 -16.00 -4.47
N PRO A 242 -7.84 -17.29 -4.85
CA PRO A 242 -8.02 -17.76 -6.24
C PRO A 242 -9.45 -17.68 -6.78
N PHE A 243 -10.43 -17.43 -5.90
CA PHE A 243 -11.82 -17.12 -6.26
C PHE A 243 -11.95 -15.70 -6.83
N PHE A 244 -11.13 -14.75 -6.35
CA PHE A 244 -11.11 -13.35 -6.80
C PHE A 244 -10.01 -13.10 -7.84
N LYS A 245 -8.81 -13.67 -7.65
CA LYS A 245 -7.65 -13.55 -8.55
C LYS A 245 -7.38 -14.89 -9.24
N LYS A 246 -8.08 -15.13 -10.36
CA LYS A 246 -8.11 -16.44 -11.04
C LYS A 246 -6.73 -17.01 -11.40
N HIS A 247 -5.74 -16.18 -11.71
CA HIS A 247 -4.38 -16.62 -12.02
C HIS A 247 -3.66 -17.29 -10.83
N GLN A 248 -4.07 -17.01 -9.59
CA GLN A 248 -3.55 -17.71 -8.41
C GLN A 248 -3.90 -19.20 -8.39
N ARG A 249 -4.84 -19.68 -9.23
CA ARG A 249 -5.11 -21.12 -9.42
C ARG A 249 -3.94 -21.87 -10.07
N LYS A 250 -2.93 -21.15 -10.58
CA LYS A 250 -1.68 -21.75 -11.06
C LYS A 250 -0.73 -22.14 -9.92
N ILE A 251 -0.98 -21.64 -8.70
CA ILE A 251 -0.25 -22.05 -7.50
C ILE A 251 -0.92 -23.30 -6.93
N ASP A 252 -0.11 -24.32 -6.62
CA ASP A 252 -0.57 -25.49 -5.90
C ASP A 252 -0.81 -25.16 -4.42
N GLY A 253 -2.08 -25.05 -4.04
CA GLY A 253 -2.50 -24.70 -2.70
C GLY A 253 -2.05 -25.70 -1.61
N SER A 254 -1.72 -26.94 -1.98
CA SER A 254 -1.21 -27.95 -1.03
C SER A 254 0.23 -27.67 -0.57
N THR A 255 0.95 -26.83 -1.31
CA THR A 255 2.34 -26.45 -1.01
C THR A 255 2.47 -25.14 -0.25
N LEU A 256 1.34 -24.52 0.13
CA LEU A 256 1.31 -23.30 0.91
C LEU A 256 1.58 -23.60 2.39
N PRO A 257 2.43 -22.81 3.05
CA PRO A 257 2.67 -22.97 4.48
C PRO A 257 1.42 -22.66 5.29
N ASP A 258 1.26 -23.36 6.41
CA ASP A 258 0.17 -23.14 7.36
C ASP A 258 0.35 -21.83 8.17
N SER A 259 -0.60 -21.51 9.07
CA SER A 259 -0.53 -20.28 9.85
C SER A 259 0.65 -20.21 10.83
N VAL A 260 1.12 -21.36 11.33
CA VAL A 260 2.27 -21.41 12.25
C VAL A 260 3.55 -21.23 11.46
N GLU A 261 3.70 -21.92 10.33
CA GLU A 261 4.85 -21.77 9.43
C GLU A 261 4.96 -20.34 8.89
N ARG A 262 3.84 -19.73 8.48
CA ARG A 262 3.79 -18.32 8.07
C ARG A 262 4.23 -17.37 9.17
N HIS A 263 3.75 -17.57 10.39
CA HIS A 263 4.16 -16.78 11.54
C HIS A 263 5.67 -16.91 11.78
N LEU A 264 6.21 -18.13 11.76
CA LEU A 264 7.64 -18.37 11.91
C LEU A 264 8.45 -17.68 10.80
N GLN A 265 8.02 -17.78 9.53
CA GLN A 265 8.66 -17.08 8.42
C GLN A 265 8.70 -15.57 8.66
N SER A 266 7.55 -14.96 9.00
CA SER A 266 7.43 -13.52 9.20
C SER A 266 8.28 -13.00 10.37
N GLU A 267 8.22 -13.65 11.53
CA GLU A 267 8.93 -13.19 12.73
C GLU A 267 10.43 -13.49 12.65
N THR A 268 10.84 -14.56 11.97
CA THR A 268 12.28 -14.82 11.75
C THR A 268 12.89 -13.81 10.78
N ILE A 269 12.16 -13.41 9.72
CA ILE A 269 12.59 -12.29 8.86
C ILE A 269 12.66 -10.99 9.68
N ALA A 270 11.64 -10.71 10.48
CA ALA A 270 11.58 -9.50 11.31
C ALA A 270 12.76 -9.41 12.27
N GLN A 271 13.07 -10.50 12.99
CA GLN A 271 14.21 -10.55 13.91
C GLN A 271 15.54 -10.35 13.16
N ALA A 272 15.73 -11.02 12.03
CA ALA A 272 16.96 -10.87 11.24
C ALA A 272 17.15 -9.45 10.70
N LEU A 273 16.06 -8.75 10.34
CA LEU A 273 16.11 -7.33 9.96
C LEU A 273 16.48 -6.43 11.14
N VAL A 274 15.91 -6.68 12.32
CA VAL A 274 16.27 -5.94 13.55
C VAL A 274 17.74 -6.17 13.92
N ASP A 275 18.21 -7.41 13.85
CA ASP A 275 19.62 -7.76 14.10
C ASP A 275 20.56 -7.09 13.08
N ALA A 276 20.08 -6.83 11.87
CA ALA A 276 20.80 -6.09 10.82
C ALA A 276 20.70 -4.56 10.96
N GLY A 277 20.03 -4.04 12.00
CA GLY A 277 19.95 -2.61 12.31
C GLY A 277 18.70 -1.88 11.80
N TYR A 278 17.71 -2.59 11.26
CA TYR A 278 16.45 -1.98 10.83
C TYR A 278 15.45 -1.86 11.99
N VAL A 279 14.66 -0.78 11.96
CA VAL A 279 13.55 -0.56 12.90
C VAL A 279 12.27 -1.16 12.30
N ARG A 280 11.57 -1.98 13.11
CA ARG A 280 10.21 -2.44 12.77
C ARG A 280 9.24 -1.25 12.86
N ILE A 281 8.71 -0.83 11.71
CA ILE A 281 7.80 0.33 11.60
C ILE A 281 6.37 -0.05 12.00
N GLY A 282 5.94 -1.26 11.62
CA GLY A 282 4.62 -1.77 11.92
C GLY A 282 4.53 -3.26 11.66
N ILE A 283 3.45 -3.71 11.02
CA ILE A 283 3.22 -5.15 10.78
C ILE A 283 4.32 -5.74 9.88
N ASP A 284 4.55 -5.08 8.75
CA ASP A 284 5.26 -5.63 7.59
C ASP A 284 6.33 -4.68 7.01
N HIS A 285 6.59 -3.52 7.63
CA HIS A 285 7.60 -2.58 7.13
C HIS A 285 8.76 -2.42 8.10
N PHE A 286 9.95 -2.31 7.54
CA PHE A 286 11.22 -2.10 8.23
C PHE A 286 11.99 -1.00 7.52
N ALA A 287 12.65 -0.13 8.28
CA ALA A 287 13.44 0.97 7.73
C ALA A 287 14.69 1.21 8.57
N LEU A 288 15.72 1.81 7.99
CA LEU A 288 16.88 2.28 8.74
C LEU A 288 16.47 3.34 9.80
N PRO A 289 17.22 3.51 10.90
CA PRO A 289 16.82 4.39 12.00
C PRO A 289 16.66 5.88 11.62
N ASP A 290 17.38 6.34 10.60
CA ASP A 290 17.36 7.71 10.07
C ASP A 290 16.34 7.91 8.93
N ASP A 291 15.62 6.85 8.54
CA ASP A 291 14.56 6.93 7.55
C ASP A 291 13.32 7.66 8.10
N ASN A 292 12.64 8.42 7.24
CA ASN A 292 11.48 9.21 7.64
C ASN A 292 10.36 8.40 8.30
N LEU A 293 10.15 7.12 7.94
CA LEU A 293 9.14 6.28 8.60
C LEU A 293 9.53 5.95 10.04
N ALA A 294 10.82 5.70 10.30
CA ALA A 294 11.32 5.44 11.65
C ALA A 294 11.16 6.69 12.53
N LEU A 295 11.52 7.86 11.99
CA LEU A 295 11.35 9.15 12.67
C LEU A 295 9.86 9.46 12.92
N ALA A 296 9.00 9.29 11.92
CA ALA A 296 7.55 9.50 12.06
C ALA A 296 6.93 8.56 13.10
N ARG A 297 7.40 7.31 13.18
CA ARG A 297 6.97 6.37 14.22
C ARG A 297 7.36 6.86 15.61
N GLN A 298 8.63 7.24 15.80
CA GLN A 298 9.14 7.73 17.08
C GLN A 298 8.38 8.97 17.57
N GLU A 299 8.01 9.86 16.65
CA GLU A 299 7.28 11.09 16.95
C GLU A 299 5.76 10.92 17.04
N GLY A 300 5.25 9.70 16.82
CA GLY A 300 3.81 9.42 16.83
C GLY A 300 3.05 10.04 15.64
N ARG A 301 3.74 10.38 14.56
CA ARG A 301 3.20 10.96 13.32
C ARG A 301 3.00 9.97 12.19
N LEU A 302 3.36 8.70 12.38
CA LEU A 302 3.21 7.65 11.36
C LEU A 302 1.75 7.47 10.95
N ARG A 303 1.49 7.55 9.65
CA ARG A 303 0.17 7.36 9.04
C ARG A 303 0.13 6.07 8.20
N ARG A 304 -1.06 5.70 7.74
CA ARG A 304 -1.23 4.54 6.86
C ARG A 304 -2.27 4.83 5.77
N ASN A 305 -1.91 4.52 4.52
CA ASN A 305 -2.78 4.70 3.36
C ASN A 305 -2.83 3.43 2.47
N PHE A 306 -3.29 3.58 1.23
CA PHE A 306 -3.39 2.47 0.27
C PHE A 306 -2.04 1.95 -0.23
N GLN A 307 -0.97 2.74 -0.11
CA GLN A 307 0.40 2.35 -0.49
C GLN A 307 1.16 1.67 0.66
N GLY A 308 0.75 1.92 1.92
CA GLY A 308 1.38 1.30 3.09
C GLY A 308 1.51 2.27 4.25
N TYR A 309 2.57 2.10 5.05
CA TYR A 309 2.95 3.09 6.05
C TYR A 309 3.58 4.31 5.36
N THR A 310 3.28 5.49 5.89
CA THR A 310 3.73 6.76 5.31
C THR A 310 3.95 7.82 6.38
N ASP A 311 4.91 8.70 6.15
CA ASP A 311 5.11 9.97 6.85
C ASP A 311 4.37 11.14 6.16
N ASP A 312 3.68 10.86 5.06
CA ASP A 312 2.82 11.81 4.36
C ASP A 312 1.69 12.30 5.29
N SER A 313 1.63 13.62 5.43
CA SER A 313 0.64 14.31 6.27
C SER A 313 -0.51 14.90 5.46
N ALA A 314 -0.52 14.73 4.14
CA ALA A 314 -1.59 15.23 3.29
C ALA A 314 -2.90 14.50 3.59
N ASP A 315 -3.95 15.28 3.89
CA ASP A 315 -5.31 14.75 4.03
C ASP A 315 -6.01 14.54 2.67
N THR A 316 -5.34 14.93 1.57
CA THR A 316 -5.82 14.80 0.20
C THR A 316 -4.87 13.94 -0.62
N LEU A 317 -5.39 12.86 -1.20
CA LEU A 317 -4.74 11.99 -2.17
C LEU A 317 -5.53 12.02 -3.48
N LEU A 318 -4.93 12.58 -4.54
CA LEU A 318 -5.48 12.54 -5.89
C LEU A 318 -5.06 11.24 -6.57
N GLY A 319 -6.03 10.39 -6.90
CA GLY A 319 -5.79 9.13 -7.62
C GLY A 319 -5.99 9.32 -9.12
N LEU A 320 -4.98 8.95 -9.93
CA LEU A 320 -5.03 8.94 -11.39
C LEU A 320 -4.87 7.53 -11.94
N GLY A 321 -5.58 7.24 -13.02
CA GLY A 321 -5.55 5.94 -13.69
C GLY A 321 -6.69 5.01 -13.29
N ALA A 322 -6.85 3.94 -14.07
CA ALA A 322 -7.84 2.91 -13.83
C ALA A 322 -7.64 2.28 -12.44
N SER A 323 -8.74 2.06 -11.72
CA SER A 323 -8.78 1.55 -10.33
C SER A 323 -8.12 2.41 -9.25
N ALA A 324 -7.52 3.56 -9.59
CA ALA A 324 -6.92 4.45 -8.61
C ALA A 324 -7.97 4.92 -7.59
N ILE A 325 -7.55 4.98 -6.33
CA ILE A 325 -8.37 5.48 -5.22
C ILE A 325 -7.78 6.81 -4.77
N GLY A 326 -8.64 7.82 -4.69
CA GLY A 326 -8.35 9.10 -4.07
C GLY A 326 -9.01 9.23 -2.69
N GLN A 327 -8.45 10.13 -1.90
CA GLN A 327 -8.98 10.53 -0.59
C GLN A 327 -9.09 12.06 -0.58
N MET A 328 -10.23 12.54 -0.13
CA MET A 328 -10.55 13.95 0.06
C MET A 328 -11.00 14.14 1.51
N GLN A 329 -11.08 15.39 1.97
CA GLN A 329 -11.60 15.69 3.31
C GLN A 329 -13.00 15.08 3.51
N GLN A 330 -13.85 15.09 2.49
CA GLN A 330 -15.22 14.58 2.51
C GLN A 330 -15.30 13.05 2.52
N GLY A 331 -14.33 12.37 1.91
CA GLY A 331 -14.32 10.91 1.82
C GLY A 331 -13.48 10.37 0.67
N PHE A 332 -13.84 9.20 0.16
CA PHE A 332 -13.05 8.48 -0.84
C PHE A 332 -13.69 8.53 -2.22
N VAL A 333 -12.86 8.51 -3.26
CA VAL A 333 -13.26 8.33 -4.66
C VAL A 333 -12.47 7.21 -5.28
N ALA A 334 -13.06 6.47 -6.21
CA ALA A 334 -12.37 5.44 -6.96
C ALA A 334 -12.73 5.54 -8.44
N ASN A 335 -11.68 5.51 -9.26
CA ASN A 335 -11.79 5.52 -10.70
C ASN A 335 -12.36 4.21 -11.24
N ALA A 336 -12.84 4.27 -12.49
CA ALA A 336 -13.22 3.10 -13.26
C ALA A 336 -12.15 2.01 -13.19
N VAL A 337 -12.56 0.79 -12.79
CA VAL A 337 -11.64 -0.35 -12.64
C VAL A 337 -11.23 -0.91 -14.00
N SER A 338 -12.18 -0.99 -14.94
CA SER A 338 -11.92 -1.43 -16.31
C SER A 338 -11.11 -0.36 -17.06
N ILE A 339 -10.00 -0.77 -17.67
CA ILE A 339 -9.18 0.12 -18.51
C ILE A 339 -10.01 0.68 -19.66
N LYS A 340 -10.91 -0.12 -20.24
CA LYS A 340 -11.80 0.32 -21.33
C LYS A 340 -12.71 1.48 -20.88
N ASP A 341 -13.34 1.32 -19.71
CA ASP A 341 -14.30 2.32 -19.21
C ASP A 341 -13.57 3.58 -18.75
N TYR A 342 -12.39 3.42 -18.13
CA TYR A 342 -11.49 4.52 -17.82
C TYR A 342 -11.14 5.33 -19.07
N LEU A 343 -10.62 4.68 -20.12
CA LEU A 343 -10.24 5.35 -21.36
C LEU A 343 -11.42 6.04 -22.05
N ALA A 344 -12.60 5.40 -22.08
CA ALA A 344 -13.80 5.98 -22.67
C ALA A 344 -14.21 7.28 -21.98
N ARG A 345 -14.18 7.32 -20.64
CA ARG A 345 -14.53 8.53 -19.87
C ARG A 345 -13.55 9.67 -20.11
N ILE A 346 -12.25 9.37 -20.06
CA ILE A 346 -11.22 10.39 -20.30
C ILE A 346 -11.30 10.95 -21.74
N ALA A 347 -11.62 10.11 -22.72
CA ALA A 347 -11.83 10.55 -24.10
C ALA A 347 -13.04 11.48 -24.28
N GLU A 348 -14.01 11.43 -23.36
CA GLU A 348 -15.16 12.34 -23.29
C GLU A 348 -14.88 13.60 -22.44
N GLU A 349 -13.62 13.83 -22.02
CA GLU A 349 -13.21 14.92 -21.12
C GLU A 349 -13.91 14.90 -19.75
N ARG A 350 -14.24 13.69 -19.28
CA ARG A 350 -14.92 13.45 -17.99
C ARG A 350 -13.96 12.93 -16.95
N LEU A 351 -14.25 13.17 -15.67
CA LEU A 351 -13.46 12.56 -14.59
C LEU A 351 -13.71 11.05 -14.56
N ALA A 352 -12.67 10.26 -14.27
CA ALA A 352 -12.76 8.80 -14.29
C ALA A 352 -13.48 8.19 -13.09
N THR A 353 -13.89 9.00 -12.10
CA THR A 353 -14.57 8.55 -10.89
C THR A 353 -15.87 7.83 -11.20
N MET A 354 -16.03 6.64 -10.61
CA MET A 354 -17.21 5.77 -10.81
C MET A 354 -17.92 5.43 -9.51
N LYS A 355 -17.20 5.45 -8.38
CA LYS A 355 -17.75 5.15 -7.07
C LYS A 355 -16.92 5.85 -6.00
N GLY A 356 -17.45 5.91 -4.79
CA GLY A 356 -16.75 6.45 -3.64
C GLY A 356 -17.49 6.18 -2.35
N TYR A 357 -17.11 6.89 -1.29
CA TYR A 357 -17.75 6.83 0.01
C TYR A 357 -17.69 8.20 0.67
N LEU A 358 -18.84 8.73 1.09
CA LEU A 358 -18.92 9.95 1.89
C LEU A 358 -18.77 9.60 3.37
N LEU A 359 -17.75 10.14 4.04
CA LEU A 359 -17.46 9.81 5.43
C LEU A 359 -18.47 10.44 6.38
N ALA A 360 -19.08 9.62 7.25
CA ALA A 360 -19.80 10.12 8.41
C ALA A 360 -18.83 10.45 9.57
N ASP A 361 -19.29 11.21 10.55
CA ASP A 361 -18.48 11.54 11.74
C ASP A 361 -18.06 10.30 12.53
N ASP A 362 -18.92 9.28 12.58
CA ASP A 362 -18.59 7.99 13.20
C ASP A 362 -17.48 7.26 12.44
N ASP A 363 -17.42 7.42 11.11
CA ASP A 363 -16.35 6.81 10.32
C ASP A 363 -15.00 7.45 10.61
N ARG A 364 -14.94 8.77 10.75
CA ARG A 364 -13.72 9.51 11.11
C ARG A 364 -13.21 9.11 12.48
N PHE A 365 -14.11 9.02 13.45
CA PHE A 365 -13.81 8.58 14.81
C PHE A 365 -13.17 7.18 14.83
N ARG A 366 -13.77 6.23 14.10
CA ARG A 366 -13.26 4.86 14.01
C ARG A 366 -11.97 4.76 13.21
N ALA A 367 -11.86 5.53 12.12
CA ALA A 367 -10.65 5.61 11.33
C ALA A 367 -9.45 6.03 12.18
N GLU A 368 -9.61 7.04 13.06
CA GLU A 368 -8.53 7.45 13.95
C GLU A 368 -8.14 6.34 14.94
N ILE A 369 -9.12 5.66 15.56
CA ILE A 369 -8.81 4.55 16.49
C ILE A 369 -8.04 3.44 15.77
N ILE A 370 -8.53 3.05 14.58
CA ILE A 370 -7.92 1.99 13.77
C ILE A 370 -6.53 2.40 13.29
N GLU A 371 -6.34 3.62 12.79
CA GLU A 371 -5.03 4.10 12.34
C GLU A 371 -4.02 4.16 13.50
N ARG A 372 -4.41 4.68 14.67
CA ARG A 372 -3.55 4.70 15.86
C ARG A 372 -3.11 3.30 16.30
N LEU A 373 -4.03 2.34 16.31
CA LEU A 373 -3.67 0.94 16.57
C LEU A 373 -2.73 0.39 15.50
N MET A 374 -3.04 0.58 14.22
CA MET A 374 -2.27 0.02 13.10
C MET A 374 -0.86 0.63 12.96
N CYS A 375 -0.66 1.88 13.35
CA CYS A 375 0.62 2.59 13.29
C CYS A 375 1.40 2.54 14.62
N GLY A 376 0.74 2.88 15.72
CA GLY A 376 1.37 3.03 17.03
C GLY A 376 1.26 1.82 17.94
N MET A 377 0.52 0.77 17.53
CA MET A 377 0.17 -0.39 18.37
C MET A 377 -0.60 -0.01 19.65
N ALA A 378 -1.11 1.22 19.75
CA ALA A 378 -1.83 1.71 20.90
C ALA A 378 -2.74 2.89 20.56
N VAL A 379 -3.79 3.08 21.37
CA VAL A 379 -4.72 4.19 21.29
C VAL A 379 -5.21 4.57 22.68
N ASP A 380 -5.24 5.86 22.99
CA ASP A 380 -5.98 6.37 24.15
C ASP A 380 -7.45 6.53 23.75
N LEU A 381 -8.28 5.60 24.21
CA LEU A 381 -9.71 5.59 23.87
C LEU A 381 -10.42 6.75 24.55
N CYS A 382 -10.07 7.09 25.78
CA CYS A 382 -10.71 8.18 26.52
C CYS A 382 -10.43 9.54 25.87
N GLU A 383 -9.18 9.82 25.51
CA GLU A 383 -8.78 11.04 24.82
C GLU A 383 -9.43 11.13 23.43
N THR A 384 -9.41 10.03 22.67
CA THR A 384 -10.01 10.00 21.32
C THR A 384 -11.52 10.19 21.40
N CYS A 385 -12.20 9.52 22.31
CA CYS A 385 -13.64 9.71 22.52
C CYS A 385 -13.98 11.15 22.93
N ARG A 386 -13.18 11.78 23.80
CA ARG A 386 -13.37 13.18 24.20
C ARG A 386 -13.26 14.14 23.01
N ARG A 387 -12.28 13.95 22.11
CA ARG A 387 -12.11 14.79 20.91
C ARG A 387 -13.29 14.71 19.94
N TYR A 388 -13.95 13.56 19.86
CA TYR A 388 -15.13 13.34 19.00
C TYR A 388 -16.48 13.50 19.73
N GLY A 389 -16.48 13.85 21.02
CA GLY A 389 -17.72 13.92 21.82
C GLY A 389 -18.46 12.58 21.94
N LYS A 390 -17.72 11.46 21.93
CA LYS A 390 -18.27 10.09 22.01
C LYS A 390 -18.15 9.55 23.43
N ASP A 391 -19.04 8.62 23.79
CA ASP A 391 -18.91 7.84 25.03
C ASP A 391 -17.87 6.72 24.83
N PRO A 392 -16.78 6.65 25.64
CA PRO A 392 -15.82 5.56 25.60
C PRO A 392 -16.46 4.17 25.72
N SER A 393 -17.57 4.06 26.45
CA SER A 393 -18.28 2.80 26.57
C SER A 393 -18.75 2.30 25.20
N LEU A 394 -19.12 3.17 24.26
CA LEU A 394 -19.69 2.83 22.95
C LEU A 394 -18.65 2.73 21.82
N ALA A 395 -17.37 2.99 22.12
CA ALA A 395 -16.32 2.96 21.11
C ALA A 395 -16.12 1.56 20.50
N VAL A 396 -16.13 0.54 21.36
CA VAL A 396 -15.91 -0.86 20.98
C VAL A 396 -17.18 -1.44 20.38
N VAL A 397 -17.10 -1.89 19.12
CA VAL A 397 -18.22 -2.53 18.39
C VAL A 397 -18.36 -3.99 18.82
N ASP A 398 -17.27 -4.74 18.76
CA ASP A 398 -17.22 -6.17 19.11
C ASP A 398 -16.51 -6.35 20.46
N ARG A 399 -17.27 -6.16 21.55
CA ARG A 399 -16.74 -6.28 22.92
C ARG A 399 -16.24 -7.68 23.25
N SER A 400 -16.93 -8.71 22.75
CA SER A 400 -16.58 -10.11 23.00
C SER A 400 -15.22 -10.43 22.37
N ARG A 401 -14.99 -9.99 21.13
CA ARG A 401 -13.68 -10.13 20.48
C ARG A 401 -12.58 -9.42 21.26
N LEU A 402 -12.79 -8.17 21.64
CA LEU A 402 -11.78 -7.42 22.39
C LEU A 402 -11.48 -8.10 23.73
N ALA A 403 -12.52 -8.55 24.45
CA ALA A 403 -12.36 -9.26 25.73
C ALA A 403 -11.55 -10.56 25.57
N ASN A 404 -11.81 -11.35 24.52
CA ASN A 404 -11.04 -12.57 24.25
C ASN A 404 -9.57 -12.27 23.91
N LEU A 405 -9.32 -11.24 23.08
CA LEU A 405 -7.96 -10.82 22.74
C LEU A 405 -7.19 -10.34 23.98
N ILE A 406 -7.86 -9.66 24.92
CA ILE A 406 -7.25 -9.26 26.20
C ILE A 406 -6.98 -10.48 27.07
N ALA A 407 -7.94 -11.40 27.19
CA ALA A 407 -7.80 -12.62 27.98
C ALA A 407 -6.65 -13.52 27.49
N ASP A 408 -6.42 -13.58 26.17
CA ASP A 408 -5.33 -14.35 25.56
C ASP A 408 -3.97 -13.62 25.55
N GLY A 409 -3.92 -12.41 26.13
CA GLY A 409 -2.71 -11.60 26.23
C GLY A 409 -2.23 -11.04 24.89
N VAL A 410 -3.17 -10.73 23.98
CA VAL A 410 -2.89 -10.03 22.71
C VAL A 410 -2.87 -8.52 22.92
N ALA A 411 -3.75 -8.00 23.77
CA ALA A 411 -3.86 -6.58 24.08
C ALA A 411 -4.10 -6.36 25.58
N VAL A 412 -3.82 -5.16 26.05
CA VAL A 412 -4.09 -4.71 27.41
C VAL A 412 -4.84 -3.38 27.33
N LEU A 413 -5.86 -3.23 28.18
CA LEU A 413 -6.58 -1.98 28.39
C LEU A 413 -6.30 -1.50 29.81
N ASP A 414 -5.54 -0.42 29.94
CA ASP A 414 -5.15 0.18 31.23
C ASP A 414 -5.44 1.68 31.21
N ASP A 415 -6.13 2.19 32.22
CA ASP A 415 -6.56 3.61 32.33
C ASP A 415 -7.14 4.22 31.04
N GLY A 416 -7.90 3.43 30.27
CA GLY A 416 -8.52 3.86 29.01
C GLY A 416 -7.59 3.83 27.79
N ARG A 417 -6.31 3.46 27.96
CA ARG A 417 -5.37 3.21 26.88
C ARG A 417 -5.38 1.73 26.50
N LEU A 418 -5.71 1.45 25.25
CA LEU A 418 -5.61 0.12 24.66
C LEU A 418 -4.27 -0.02 23.92
N SER A 419 -3.49 -1.04 24.24
CA SER A 419 -2.23 -1.34 23.55
C SER A 419 -2.12 -2.82 23.19
N VAL A 420 -1.55 -3.11 22.02
CA VAL A 420 -1.15 -4.47 21.62
C VAL A 420 0.11 -4.82 22.40
N VAL A 421 0.17 -6.05 22.94
CA VAL A 421 1.30 -6.54 23.72
C VAL A 421 2.47 -6.89 22.80
N ASP A 422 3.70 -6.63 23.26
CA ASP A 422 4.93 -7.00 22.57
C ASP A 422 4.93 -8.49 22.16
N GLY A 423 5.32 -8.77 20.91
CA GLY A 423 5.28 -10.10 20.33
C GLY A 423 3.89 -10.56 19.84
N ALA A 424 2.87 -9.71 19.94
CA ALA A 424 1.52 -9.93 19.39
C ALA A 424 1.13 -8.93 18.28
N GLU A 425 2.09 -8.16 17.75
CA GLU A 425 1.90 -7.10 16.75
C GLU A 425 1.26 -7.63 15.46
N PHE A 426 1.55 -8.87 15.09
CA PHE A 426 0.94 -9.56 13.94
C PHE A 426 -0.60 -9.71 14.06
N LEU A 427 -1.16 -9.56 15.26
CA LEU A 427 -2.61 -9.58 15.53
C LEU A 427 -3.23 -8.18 15.70
N VAL A 428 -2.52 -7.10 15.42
CA VAL A 428 -3.09 -5.74 15.53
C VAL A 428 -4.36 -5.55 14.71
N ARG A 429 -4.47 -6.21 13.55
CA ARG A 429 -5.71 -6.21 12.74
C ARG A 429 -6.89 -6.84 13.46
N SER A 430 -6.66 -7.88 14.28
CA SER A 430 -7.68 -8.50 15.13
C SER A 430 -8.17 -7.51 16.18
N VAL A 431 -7.26 -6.77 16.82
CA VAL A 431 -7.61 -5.72 17.79
C VAL A 431 -8.39 -4.59 17.11
N ALA A 432 -7.86 -4.03 16.02
CA ALA A 432 -8.49 -2.96 15.25
C ALA A 432 -9.89 -3.34 14.75
N SER A 433 -10.09 -4.61 14.35
CA SER A 433 -11.41 -5.09 13.90
C SER A 433 -12.51 -5.02 14.94
N SER A 434 -12.16 -4.89 16.23
CA SER A 434 -13.13 -4.72 17.32
C SER A 434 -13.81 -3.34 17.30
N PHE A 435 -13.28 -2.38 16.51
CA PHE A 435 -13.80 -1.03 16.36
C PHE A 435 -14.51 -0.80 15.02
N ASP A 436 -14.50 -1.79 14.14
CA ASP A 436 -15.06 -1.72 12.80
C ASP A 436 -16.58 -1.91 12.82
N ALA A 437 -17.33 -0.85 12.55
CA ALA A 437 -18.80 -0.89 12.53
C ALA A 437 -19.37 -1.57 11.28
N HIS A 438 -18.57 -1.72 10.23
CA HIS A 438 -18.99 -2.29 8.96
C HIS A 438 -18.74 -3.80 8.87
N LEU A 439 -17.90 -4.35 9.76
CA LEU A 439 -17.53 -5.77 9.77
C LEU A 439 -18.70 -6.74 10.07
N PRO A 440 -19.56 -6.52 11.09
CA PRO A 440 -20.63 -7.47 11.46
C PRO A 440 -21.69 -7.72 10.37
N GLY A 441 -21.74 -6.89 9.32
CA GLY A 441 -22.65 -7.04 8.17
C GLY A 441 -21.95 -7.26 6.82
N SER A 442 -20.62 -7.39 6.81
CA SER A 442 -19.85 -7.47 5.57
C SER A 442 -19.98 -8.85 4.92
N ARG A 443 -20.31 -8.86 3.61
CA ARG A 443 -20.19 -10.04 2.74
C ARG A 443 -18.84 -10.09 2.01
N ALA A 444 -17.94 -9.15 2.28
CA ALA A 444 -16.64 -9.09 1.61
C ALA A 444 -15.75 -10.25 2.07
N THR A 445 -15.11 -10.90 1.11
CA THR A 445 -14.15 -11.98 1.37
C THR A 445 -12.75 -11.38 1.55
N HIS A 446 -12.11 -11.65 2.69
CA HIS A 446 -10.77 -11.16 3.01
C HIS A 446 -9.75 -12.32 3.01
N SER A 447 -8.47 -12.00 2.76
CA SER A 447 -7.37 -12.96 2.97
C SER A 447 -7.15 -13.22 4.46
N ARG A 448 -6.48 -14.32 4.80
CA ARG A 448 -6.01 -14.60 6.17
C ARG A 448 -5.19 -13.43 6.72
N ALA A 449 -5.37 -13.12 8.00
CA ALA A 449 -4.77 -11.98 8.66
C ALA A 449 -3.27 -12.16 8.95
N VAL A 450 -2.82 -13.41 9.14
CA VAL A 450 -1.45 -13.79 9.51
C VAL A 450 -0.73 -14.45 8.34
#